data_AF-A0A4U3AW60-F1
#
_entry.id   AF-A0A4U3AW60-F1
#
_cell.length_a   1.000
_cell.length_b   1.000
_cell.length_c   1.000
_cell.angle_alpha   90.00
_cell.angle_beta   90.00
_cell.angle_gamma   90.00
#
_symmetry.space_group_name_H-M   'P 1'
#
loop_
_entity.id
_entity.type
_entity.pdbx_description
1 polymer ?
#
loop_
_entity_poly.entity_id
_entity_poly.type
_entity_poly.pdbx_seq_one_letter_code
_entity_poly.pdbx_strand_id
1 'polypeptide(L)'
;MMETTEKLREKPIKSLFISYLIPAVLGMVLMSVNIVIDAVMISRGVGANGLAGVNVAIPAFSIFFSISLWIGMGGATLYSIALGENKIERARS
;
A
#
# COMPACT_ATOMS: atom_id res chain seq x y z
N MET A 1 -13.35 -14.02 8.54
CA MET A 1 -13.27 -12.67 9.13
C MET A 1 -13.53 -12.65 10.64
N MET A 2 -14.48 -13.42 11.21
CA MET A 2 -14.59 -13.57 12.68
C MET A 2 -13.29 -14.11 13.31
N GLU A 3 -12.64 -15.09 12.67
CA GLU A 3 -11.31 -15.59 13.10
C GLU A 3 -10.19 -14.53 13.03
N THR A 4 -10.21 -13.60 12.07
CA THR A 4 -9.17 -12.56 11.96
C THR A 4 -9.31 -11.56 13.10
N THR A 5 -10.54 -11.15 13.41
CA THR A 5 -10.83 -10.24 14.53
C THR A 5 -10.54 -10.87 15.89
N GLU A 6 -10.79 -12.18 16.07
CA GLU A 6 -10.35 -12.92 17.27
C GLU A 6 -8.83 -12.99 17.39
N LYS A 7 -8.13 -13.32 16.30
CA LYS A 7 -6.64 -13.35 16.27
C LYS A 7 -6.00 -12.00 16.58
N LEU A 8 -6.64 -10.89 16.20
CA LEU A 8 -6.19 -9.53 16.55
C LEU A 8 -6.39 -9.20 18.04
N ARG A 9 -7.41 -9.79 18.69
CA ARG A 9 -7.75 -9.58 20.11
C ARG A 9 -6.93 -10.44 21.08
N GLU A 10 -6.60 -11.67 20.69
CA GLU A 10 -5.97 -12.65 21.59
C GLU A 10 -4.43 -12.62 21.56
N LYS A 11 -3.83 -12.19 20.44
CA LYS A 11 -2.36 -12.20 20.30
C LYS A 11 -1.69 -10.98 20.94
N PRO A 12 -0.48 -11.14 21.50
CA PRO A 12 0.28 -10.01 22.03
C PRO A 12 0.64 -9.03 20.92
N ILE A 13 0.43 -7.73 21.19
CA ILE A 13 0.61 -6.62 20.24
C ILE A 13 1.97 -6.69 19.52
N LYS A 14 3.04 -7.03 20.24
CA LYS A 14 4.40 -7.15 19.68
C LYS A 14 4.51 -8.23 18.59
N SER A 15 3.92 -9.41 18.82
CA SER A 15 3.95 -10.51 17.85
C SER A 15 3.12 -10.17 16.61
N LEU A 16 1.96 -9.56 16.83
CA LEU A 16 1.07 -9.14 15.77
C LEU A 16 1.71 -8.06 14.90
N PHE A 17 2.27 -7.03 15.53
CA PHE A 17 2.99 -5.96 14.86
C PHE A 17 4.11 -6.51 13.97
N ILE A 18 4.98 -7.38 14.49
CA ILE A 18 6.07 -7.98 13.73
C ILE A 18 5.53 -8.84 12.56
N SER A 19 4.45 -9.59 12.79
CA SER A 19 3.83 -10.44 11.78
C SER A 19 3.24 -9.65 10.60
N TYR A 20 2.83 -8.40 10.79
CA TYR A 20 2.35 -7.53 9.72
C TYR A 20 3.46 -6.63 9.15
N LEU A 21 4.37 -6.17 10.01
CA LEU A 21 5.47 -5.28 9.64
C LEU A 21 6.44 -5.95 8.68
N ILE A 22 6.90 -7.18 8.99
CA ILE A 22 7.92 -7.85 8.17
C ILE A 22 7.43 -8.03 6.73
N PRO A 23 6.23 -8.60 6.46
CA PRO A 23 5.71 -8.70 5.10
C PRO A 23 5.51 -7.35 4.42
N ALA A 24 5.01 -6.34 5.15
CA ALA A 24 4.79 -5.01 4.59
C ALA A 24 6.10 -4.34 4.15
N VAL A 25 7.13 -4.40 5.00
CA VAL A 25 8.46 -3.83 4.69
C VAL A 25 9.09 -4.58 3.52
N LEU A 26 9.04 -5.91 3.51
CA LEU A 26 9.55 -6.70 2.38
C LEU A 26 8.83 -6.35 1.07
N GLY A 27 7.50 -6.18 1.10
CA GLY A 27 6.72 -5.72 -0.04
C GLY A 27 7.17 -4.35 -0.54
N MET A 28 7.39 -3.40 0.35
CA MET A 28 7.89 -2.06 0.00
C MET A 28 9.31 -2.11 -0.59
N VAL A 29 10.20 -2.96 -0.06
CA VAL A 29 11.55 -3.14 -0.60
C VAL A 29 11.50 -3.71 -2.01
N LEU A 30 10.70 -4.76 -2.25
CA LEU A 30 10.53 -5.35 -3.57
C LEU A 30 9.93 -4.34 -4.57
N MET A 31 8.98 -3.52 -4.13
CA MET A 31 8.42 -2.44 -4.95
C MET A 31 9.51 -1.43 -5.34
N SER A 32 10.34 -1.00 -4.39
CA SER A 32 11.45 -0.08 -4.66
C SER A 32 12.47 -0.66 -5.63
N VAL A 33 12.80 -1.95 -5.51
CA VAL A 33 13.70 -2.64 -6.44
C VAL A 33 13.13 -2.65 -7.85
N ASN A 34 11.82 -2.88 -8.03
CA ASN A 34 11.19 -2.81 -9.35
C ASN A 34 11.32 -1.42 -9.97
N ILE A 35 11.07 -0.36 -9.21
CA ILE A 35 11.23 1.03 -9.70
C ILE A 35 12.66 1.30 -10.19
N VAL A 36 13.67 0.80 -9.47
CA VAL A 36 15.08 0.94 -9.87
C VAL A 36 15.38 0.15 -11.14
N ILE A 37 14.89 -1.09 -11.24
CA ILE A 37 15.08 -1.94 -12.43
C ILE A 37 14.43 -1.27 -13.64
N ASP A 38 13.21 -0.77 -13.51
CA ASP A 38 12.49 -0.06 -14.56
C ASP A 38 13.29 1.17 -15.02
N ALA A 39 13.78 1.99 -14.09
CA ALA A 39 14.59 3.16 -14.41
C ALA A 39 15.89 2.80 -15.15
N VAL A 40 16.59 1.74 -14.72
CA VAL A 40 17.81 1.25 -15.38
C VAL A 40 17.50 0.72 -16.78
N MET A 41 16.42 -0.03 -16.94
CA MET A 41 16.02 -0.60 -18.23
C MET A 41 15.61 0.49 -19.22
N ILE A 42 14.87 1.51 -18.76
CA ILE A 42 14.49 2.68 -19.58
C ILE A 42 15.73 3.49 -19.93
N SER A 43 16.64 3.71 -18.97
CA SER A 43 17.89 4.44 -19.20
C SER A 43 18.79 3.74 -20.22
N ARG A 44 18.92 2.41 -20.18
CA ARG A 44 19.75 1.66 -21.13
C ARG A 44 19.06 1.40 -22.48
N GLY A 45 17.74 1.23 -22.49
CA GLY A 45 16.98 0.90 -23.69
C GLY A 45 16.62 2.11 -24.55
N VAL A 46 16.16 3.20 -23.92
CA VAL A 46 15.66 4.40 -24.62
C VAL A 46 16.57 5.62 -24.37
N GLY A 47 17.44 5.55 -23.37
CA GLY A 47 18.37 6.64 -23.08
C GLY A 47 17.70 7.83 -22.41
N ALA A 48 18.33 9.00 -22.54
CA ALA A 48 17.87 10.24 -21.89
C ALA A 48 16.45 10.65 -22.28
N ASN A 49 16.04 10.41 -23.52
CA ASN A 49 14.70 10.74 -24.00
C ASN A 49 13.60 9.91 -23.30
N GLY A 50 13.87 8.64 -23.01
CA GLY A 50 12.94 7.78 -22.27
C GLY A 50 12.77 8.26 -20.84
N LEU A 51 13.88 8.58 -20.17
CA LEU A 51 13.84 9.06 -18.78
C LEU A 51 13.15 10.44 -18.69
N ALA A 52 13.36 11.31 -19.67
CA ALA A 52 12.65 12.59 -19.77
C ALA A 52 11.14 12.40 -19.94
N GLY A 53 10.72 11.48 -20.81
CA GLY A 53 9.30 11.14 -21.00
C GLY A 53 8.63 10.63 -19.73
N VAL A 54 9.31 9.75 -18.98
CA VAL A 54 8.83 9.26 -17.67
C VAL A 54 8.63 10.43 -16.71
N ASN A 55 9.61 11.31 -16.57
CA ASN A 55 9.52 12.47 -15.66
C ASN A 55 8.37 13.42 -16.02
N VAL A 56 8.06 13.59 -17.31
CA VAL A 56 6.90 14.37 -17.77
C VAL A 56 5.58 13.68 -17.41
N ALA A 57 5.54 12.34 -17.37
CA ALA A 57 4.35 11.58 -17.00
C ALA A 57 4.13 11.47 -15.48
N ILE A 58 5.18 11.61 -14.65
CA ILE A 58 5.10 11.49 -13.19
C ILE A 58 3.98 12.34 -12.55
N PRO A 59 3.77 13.63 -12.91
CA PRO A 59 2.70 14.43 -12.32
C PRO A 59 1.30 13.85 -12.57
N ALA A 60 1.04 13.37 -13.80
CA ALA A 60 -0.23 12.75 -14.14
C ALA A 60 -0.43 11.44 -13.36
N PHE A 61 0.60 10.58 -13.33
CA PHE A 61 0.58 9.34 -12.54
C PHE A 61 0.32 9.61 -11.05
N SER A 62 0.95 10.65 -10.49
CA SER A 62 0.81 11.01 -9.08
C SER A 62 -0.62 11.38 -8.70
N ILE A 63 -1.35 12.07 -9.59
CA ILE A 63 -2.77 12.39 -9.38
C ILE A 63 -3.59 11.12 -9.26
N PHE A 64 -3.48 10.20 -10.23
CA PHE A 64 -4.20 8.93 -10.19
C PHE A 64 -3.84 8.11 -8.96
N PHE A 65 -2.54 7.98 -8.67
CA PHE A 65 -2.06 7.25 -7.51
C PHE A 65 -2.57 7.85 -6.19
N SER A 66 -2.61 9.19 -6.08
CA SER A 66 -3.13 9.88 -4.90
C SER A 66 -4.62 9.60 -4.66
N ILE A 67 -5.43 9.57 -5.72
CA ILE A 67 -6.86 9.26 -5.64
C ILE A 67 -7.05 7.80 -5.22
N SER A 68 -6.29 6.87 -5.81
CA SER A 68 -6.31 5.46 -5.41
C SER A 68 -5.95 5.27 -3.94
N LEU A 69 -4.90 5.95 -3.47
CA LEU A 69 -4.49 5.93 -2.08
C LEU A 69 -5.55 6.54 -1.16
N TRP A 70 -6.15 7.67 -1.55
CA TRP A 70 -7.17 8.34 -0.76
C TRP A 70 -8.40 7.44 -0.54
N ILE A 71 -8.89 6.82 -1.61
CA ILE A 71 -10.04 5.90 -1.53
C ILE A 71 -9.65 4.63 -0.77
N GLY A 72 -8.52 4.02 -1.09
CA GLY A 72 -8.08 2.76 -0.48
C GLY A 72 -7.80 2.89 1.02
N MET A 73 -6.94 3.83 1.40
CA MET A 73 -6.59 4.06 2.80
C MET A 73 -7.73 4.74 3.57
N GLY A 74 -8.48 5.66 2.94
CA GLY A 74 -9.65 6.31 3.56
C GLY A 74 -10.74 5.30 3.93
N GLY A 75 -11.08 4.40 3.00
CA GLY A 75 -12.02 3.31 3.25
C GLY A 75 -11.53 2.35 4.33
N ALA A 76 -10.26 1.95 4.28
CA ALA A 76 -9.65 1.09 5.30
C ALA A 76 -9.65 1.74 6.69
N THR A 77 -9.45 3.06 6.76
CA THR A 77 -9.50 3.83 8.02
C THR A 77 -10.91 3.86 8.59
N LEU A 78 -11.92 4.17 7.77
CA LEU A 78 -13.33 4.14 8.19
C LEU A 78 -13.75 2.74 8.64
N TYR A 79 -13.33 1.70 7.92
CA TYR A 79 -13.53 0.30 8.29
C TYR A 79 -12.93 0.00 9.67
N SER A 80 -11.67 0.40 9.89
CA SER A 80 -10.97 0.15 11.16
C SER A 80 -11.64 0.89 12.33
N ILE A 81 -12.16 2.10 12.12
CA ILE A 81 -12.91 2.85 13.14
C ILE A 81 -14.23 2.12 13.47
N ALA A 82 -15.03 1.77 12.47
CA ALA A 82 -16.31 1.08 12.68
C ALA A 82 -16.13 -0.29 13.36
N LEU A 83 -15.05 -1.01 13.01
CA LEU A 83 -14.66 -2.26 13.66
C LEU A 83 -14.29 -2.05 15.13
N GLY A 84 -13.54 -0.98 15.45
CA GLY A 84 -13.20 -0.60 16.82
C GLY A 84 -14.42 -0.19 17.66
N GLU A 85 -15.44 0.39 17.04
CA GLU A 85 -16.72 0.72 17.68
C GLU A 85 -17.67 -0.48 17.83
N ASN A 86 -17.25 -1.71 17.46
CA ASN A 86 -18.09 -2.92 17.38
C ASN A 86 -19.31 -2.81 16.45
N LYS A 87 -19.33 -1.84 15.52
CA LYS A 87 -20.41 -1.66 14.53
C LYS A 87 -20.12 -2.46 13.26
N ILE A 88 -20.11 -3.79 13.40
CA ILE A 88 -19.69 -4.74 12.35
C ILE A 88 -20.52 -4.61 11.06
N GLU A 89 -21.82 -4.30 11.17
CA GLU A 89 -22.71 -4.14 10.02
C GLU A 89 -22.32 -2.90 9.20
N ARG A 90 -22.02 -1.78 9.87
CA ARG A 90 -21.52 -0.54 9.24
C ARG A 90 -20.11 -0.66 8.67
N ALA A 91 -19.29 -1.57 9.20
CA ALA A 91 -17.99 -1.88 8.63
C ALA A 91 -18.09 -2.72 7.34
N ARG A 92 -19.22 -3.39 7.09
CA ARG A 92 -19.41 -4.30 5.94
C ARG A 92 -20.29 -3.72 4.82
N SER A 93 -20.97 -2.60 5.07
CA SER A 93 -21.80 -1.84 4.12
C SER A 93 -20.97 -0.89 3.28
#